data_AF-A0A2M7VCM0-F1
#
_entry.id   AF-A0A2M7VCM0-F1
#
_cell.length_a   1.000
_cell.length_b   1.000
_cell.length_c   1.000
_cell.angle_alpha   90.00
_cell.angle_beta   90.00
_cell.angle_gamma   90.00
#
_symmetry.space_group_name_H-M   'P 1'
#
loop_
_entity.id
_entity.type
_entity.pdbx_description
1 polymer ?
#
loop_
_entity_poly.entity_id
_entity_poly.type
_entity_poly.pdbx_seq_one_letter_code
_entity_poly.pdbx_strand_id
1 'polypeptide(L)'
;MVRKKSRKSVKKIEKKAETEKSNNFFVRVKWGESYTSLILGFLVVIIATALLFTFVKGKGMIESGSTDTAPAINQEKAANKTYEVKSGDNLWGIAEKEYGSGYNWVDIVSAN
;
A
#
# COMPACT_ATOMS: atom_id res chain seq x y z
N MET A 1 -0.62 25.52 73.39
CA MET A 1 -2.02 25.10 73.68
C MET A 1 -2.82 25.34 72.39
N VAL A 2 -2.92 24.42 71.43
CA VAL A 2 -3.70 23.16 71.33
C VAL A 2 -5.23 23.36 71.31
N ARG A 3 -5.74 23.32 70.06
CA ARG A 3 -6.98 22.68 69.54
C ARG A 3 -8.36 23.31 69.87
N LYS A 4 -9.19 23.47 68.83
CA LYS A 4 -10.32 22.58 68.41
C LYS A 4 -11.22 23.31 67.39
N LYS A 5 -11.40 22.77 66.17
CA LYS A 5 -12.51 21.87 65.75
C LYS A 5 -13.74 22.66 65.22
N SER A 6 -13.85 22.85 63.91
CA SER A 6 -14.69 22.03 62.99
C SER A 6 -16.15 21.89 63.40
N ARG A 7 -17.08 22.52 62.65
CA ARG A 7 -18.45 22.04 62.30
C ARG A 7 -18.90 22.77 61.02
N LYS A 8 -18.93 22.09 59.87
CA LYS A 8 -20.14 21.51 59.25
C LYS A 8 -21.16 22.56 58.78
N SER A 9 -21.08 22.88 57.49
CA SER A 9 -22.17 23.13 56.52
C SER A 9 -21.47 23.81 55.34
N VAL A 10 -21.28 23.19 54.19
CA VAL A 10 -22.34 22.78 53.30
C VAL A 10 -21.93 21.48 52.60
N LYS A 11 -22.70 20.41 52.83
CA LYS A 11 -22.75 19.25 51.94
C LYS A 11 -23.25 19.73 50.57
N LYS A 12 -22.39 19.67 49.55
CA LYS A 12 -22.66 19.63 48.10
C LYS A 12 -21.31 20.01 47.50
N ILE A 13 -20.41 19.07 47.19
CA ILE A 13 -20.43 18.30 45.95
C ILE A 13 -19.77 16.96 46.27
N GLU A 14 -20.60 15.97 46.52
CA GLU A 14 -20.19 14.57 46.43
C GLU A 14 -20.00 14.22 44.97
N LYS A 15 -18.95 13.40 44.74
CA LYS A 15 -18.90 12.28 43.78
C LYS A 15 -18.62 12.56 42.31
N LYS A 16 -17.63 11.78 41.86
CA LYS A 16 -17.57 11.06 40.58
C LYS A 16 -17.78 11.92 39.33
N ALA A 17 -16.74 12.03 38.52
CA ALA A 17 -16.49 11.01 37.51
C ALA A 17 -15.32 11.43 36.64
N GLU A 18 -14.18 10.80 36.87
CA GLU A 18 -13.23 10.53 35.79
C GLU A 18 -13.87 9.43 34.93
N THR A 19 -14.57 9.85 33.87
CA THR A 19 -15.09 9.08 32.73
C THR A 19 -15.46 10.13 31.69
N GLU A 20 -15.19 10.05 30.41
CA GLU A 20 -14.67 9.01 29.55
C GLU A 20 -14.46 9.76 28.24
N LYS A 21 -13.28 9.61 27.63
CA LYS A 21 -13.10 9.34 26.20
C LYS A 21 -14.31 9.66 25.29
N SER A 22 -14.73 10.92 25.17
CA SER A 22 -15.75 11.28 24.20
C SER A 22 -15.05 11.52 22.87
N ASN A 23 -15.15 10.50 22.02
CA ASN A 23 -14.66 10.44 20.65
C ASN A 23 -15.41 11.43 19.74
N ASN A 24 -15.45 12.71 20.12
CA ASN A 24 -16.14 13.80 19.41
C ASN A 24 -15.29 14.39 18.27
N PHE A 25 -14.15 13.78 17.95
CA PHE A 25 -13.33 14.14 16.79
C PHE A 25 -13.82 13.47 15.50
N PHE A 26 -14.41 12.28 15.58
CA PHE A 26 -14.79 11.50 14.40
C PHE A 26 -16.21 11.76 13.89
N VAL A 27 -17.04 12.50 14.62
CA VAL A 27 -18.45 12.77 14.24
C VAL A 27 -18.59 13.94 13.26
N ARG A 28 -17.50 14.67 12.96
CA ARG A 28 -17.52 15.76 11.96
C ARG A 28 -17.14 15.33 10.54
N VAL A 29 -16.73 14.07 10.33
CA VAL A 29 -16.61 13.48 9.00
C VAL A 29 -17.97 12.91 8.57
N LYS A 30 -19.01 13.74 8.65
CA LYS A 30 -20.30 13.49 8.00
C LYS A 30 -20.35 14.32 6.72
N TRP A 31 -19.52 13.95 5.76
CA TRP A 31 -19.65 14.43 4.38
C TRP A 31 -20.54 13.43 3.62
N GLY A 32 -21.55 13.95 2.94
CA GLY A 32 -22.70 13.19 2.44
C GLY A 32 -22.36 11.85 1.78
N GLU A 33 -22.93 10.79 2.33
CA GLU A 33 -22.83 9.39 1.87
C GLU A 33 -23.34 9.16 0.43
N SER A 34 -23.89 10.20 -0.21
CA SER A 34 -24.50 10.12 -1.54
C SER A 34 -23.49 9.96 -2.68
N TYR A 35 -22.24 10.41 -2.51
CA TYR A 35 -21.22 10.27 -3.55
C TYR A 35 -20.27 9.11 -3.32
N THR A 36 -20.27 8.51 -2.11
CA THR A 36 -19.40 7.38 -1.79
C THR A 36 -19.66 6.22 -2.75
N SER A 37 -20.92 5.89 -3.02
CA SER A 37 -21.26 4.81 -3.96
C SER A 37 -20.96 5.16 -5.43
N LEU A 38 -21.12 6.42 -5.83
CA LEU A 38 -20.81 6.89 -7.18
C LEU A 38 -19.29 6.89 -7.45
N ILE A 39 -18.52 7.40 -6.48
CA ILE A 39 -17.06 7.46 -6.53
C ILE A 39 -16.47 6.05 -6.39
N LEU A 40 -17.01 5.21 -5.51
CA LEU A 40 -16.58 3.82 -5.37
C LEU A 40 -16.90 3.02 -6.64
N GLY A 41 -18.04 3.25 -7.27
CA GLY A 41 -18.36 2.69 -8.58
C GLY A 41 -17.38 3.12 -9.66
N PHE A 42 -17.07 4.42 -9.75
CA PHE A 42 -16.09 4.94 -10.71
C PHE A 42 -14.68 4.39 -10.45
N LEU A 43 -14.28 4.25 -9.18
CA LEU A 43 -13.02 3.64 -8.76
C LEU A 43 -12.92 2.18 -9.25
N VAL A 44 -13.98 1.40 -9.05
CA VAL A 44 -14.03 0.00 -9.52
C VAL A 44 -13.95 -0.08 -11.05
N VAL A 45 -14.63 0.81 -11.78
CA VAL A 45 -14.56 0.86 -13.25
C VAL A 45 -13.15 1.25 -13.73
N ILE A 46 -12.48 2.20 -13.08
CA ILE A 46 -11.08 2.56 -13.40
C ILE A 46 -10.15 1.36 -13.16
N ILE A 47 -10.28 0.70 -12.01
CA ILE A 47 -9.43 -0.45 -11.69
C ILE A 47 -9.69 -1.61 -12.66
N ALA A 48 -10.95 -1.91 -12.97
CA ALA A 48 -11.32 -2.96 -13.91
C ALA A 48 -10.81 -2.67 -15.33
N THR A 49 -10.92 -1.43 -15.80
CA THR A 49 -10.39 -1.02 -17.11
C THR A 49 -8.86 -1.03 -17.14
N ALA A 50 -8.20 -0.57 -16.07
CA ALA A 50 -6.75 -0.66 -15.94
C ALA A 50 -6.27 -2.12 -15.89
N LEU A 51 -6.94 -3.00 -15.16
CA LEU A 51 -6.63 -4.42 -15.10
C LEU A 51 -6.86 -5.11 -16.44
N LEU A 52 -7.97 -4.81 -17.14
CA LEU A 52 -8.23 -5.33 -18.48
C LEU A 52 -7.17 -4.84 -19.47
N PHE A 53 -6.79 -3.57 -19.41
CA PHE A 53 -5.76 -2.98 -20.26
C PHE A 53 -4.37 -3.57 -19.96
N THR A 54 -4.05 -3.77 -18.69
CA THR A 54 -2.80 -4.39 -18.24
C THR A 54 -2.76 -5.87 -18.62
N PHE A 55 -3.90 -6.56 -18.54
CA PHE A 55 -4.03 -7.97 -18.90
C PHE A 55 -3.92 -8.20 -20.41
N VAL A 56 -4.56 -7.35 -21.23
CA VAL A 56 -4.48 -7.43 -22.70
C VAL A 56 -3.10 -7.00 -23.20
N LYS A 57 -2.47 -5.99 -22.59
CA LYS A 57 -1.08 -5.61 -22.90
C LYS A 57 -0.02 -6.57 -22.36
N GLY A 58 -0.36 -7.38 -21.37
CA GLY A 58 0.53 -8.40 -20.81
C GLY A 58 0.78 -9.60 -21.75
N LYS A 59 0.14 -9.66 -22.93
CA LYS A 59 0.27 -10.77 -23.88
C LYS A 59 0.51 -10.35 -25.34
N GLY A 60 0.82 -9.08 -25.60
CA GLY A 60 1.01 -8.57 -26.95
C GLY A 60 2.05 -7.48 -26.99
N MET A 61 3.19 -7.79 -27.61
CA MET A 61 4.16 -6.84 -28.15
C MET A 61 3.47 -5.58 -28.66
N ILE A 62 3.79 -4.43 -28.06
CA ILE A 62 3.55 -3.13 -28.70
C ILE A 62 4.68 -2.98 -29.73
N GLU A 63 4.55 -3.64 -30.87
CA GLU A 63 5.21 -3.24 -32.12
C GLU A 63 4.47 -2.02 -32.67
N SER A 64 4.81 -0.84 -32.16
CA SER A 64 4.59 0.39 -32.92
C SER A 64 5.82 0.58 -33.81
N GLY A 65 5.65 0.29 -35.09
CA GLY A 65 6.71 0.35 -36.10
C GLY A 65 7.33 1.74 -36.27
N SER A 66 8.65 1.67 -36.48
CA SER A 66 9.39 2.40 -37.52
C SER A 66 9.64 3.90 -37.31
N THR A 67 10.78 4.19 -36.68
CA THR A 67 11.73 5.17 -37.25
C THR A 67 13.11 4.53 -37.32
N ASP A 68 13.59 4.41 -38.55
CA ASP A 68 14.92 3.93 -38.94
C ASP A 68 16.04 4.61 -38.14
N THR A 69 16.97 3.81 -37.62
CA THR A 69 18.44 3.99 -37.71
C THR A 69 19.10 2.81 -36.98
N ALA A 70 19.75 1.93 -37.74
CA ALA A 70 20.80 1.04 -37.24
C ALA A 70 22.16 1.61 -37.70
N PRO A 71 23.32 1.25 -37.09
CA PRO A 71 23.53 0.30 -36.00
C PRO A 71 24.44 0.81 -34.86
N ALA A 72 24.19 0.37 -33.63
CA ALA A 72 25.24 0.18 -32.62
C ALA A 72 24.76 -0.88 -31.64
N ILE A 73 24.91 -2.13 -32.07
CA ILE A 73 24.64 -3.31 -31.26
C ILE A 73 25.78 -3.43 -30.24
N ASN A 74 25.71 -2.65 -29.16
CA ASN A 74 26.25 -3.11 -27.89
C ASN A 74 25.26 -4.12 -27.32
N GLN A 75 25.23 -5.31 -27.91
CA GLN A 75 24.82 -6.50 -27.19
C GLN A 75 25.91 -6.70 -26.14
N GLU A 76 25.75 -6.00 -25.02
CA GLU A 76 26.29 -6.43 -23.75
C GLU A 76 25.66 -7.80 -23.52
N LYS A 77 26.37 -8.81 -24.00
CA LYS A 77 26.10 -10.23 -23.83
C LYS A 77 25.52 -10.37 -22.44
N ALA A 78 24.23 -10.70 -22.34
CA ALA A 78 23.56 -10.93 -21.08
C ALA A 78 24.44 -11.92 -20.32
N ALA A 79 25.27 -11.39 -19.42
CA ALA A 79 26.16 -12.20 -18.64
C ALA A 79 25.21 -13.07 -17.82
N ASN A 80 25.35 -14.39 -17.92
CA ASN A 80 24.60 -15.31 -17.10
C ASN A 80 24.87 -14.90 -15.64
N LYS A 81 23.93 -14.18 -15.04
CA LYS A 81 24.06 -13.68 -13.69
C LYS A 81 23.71 -14.83 -12.76
N THR A 82 24.75 -15.41 -12.17
CA THR A 82 24.59 -16.43 -11.14
C THR A 82 24.37 -15.74 -9.80
N TYR A 83 23.23 -15.99 -9.18
CA TYR A 83 22.93 -15.52 -7.83
C TYR A 83 23.06 -16.68 -6.84
N GLU A 84 23.91 -16.52 -5.82
CA GLU A 84 24.01 -17.47 -4.71
C GLU A 84 22.98 -17.12 -3.64
N VAL A 85 22.02 -18.02 -3.44
CA VAL A 85 20.91 -17.83 -2.48
C VAL A 85 21.46 -17.86 -1.05
N LYS A 86 21.14 -16.84 -0.26
CA LYS A 86 21.50 -16.76 1.16
C LYS A 86 20.28 -17.07 2.04
N SER A 87 20.53 -17.45 3.29
CA SER A 87 19.45 -17.71 4.25
C SER A 87 18.58 -16.47 4.44
N GLY A 88 17.28 -16.62 4.23
CA GLY A 88 16.30 -15.53 4.31
C GLY A 88 15.94 -14.88 2.96
N ASP A 89 16.63 -15.22 1.87
CA ASP A 89 16.21 -14.79 0.54
C ASP A 89 14.95 -15.55 0.08
N ASN A 90 14.18 -14.90 -0.79
CA ASN A 90 13.05 -15.50 -1.47
C ASN A 90 13.11 -15.16 -2.97
N LEU A 91 12.54 -16.02 -3.81
CA LEU A 91 12.62 -15.89 -5.27
C LEU A 91 12.09 -14.54 -5.75
N TRP A 92 11.05 -13.99 -5.10
CA TRP A 92 10.51 -12.68 -5.42
C TRP A 92 11.53 -11.56 -5.21
N GLY A 93 12.19 -11.54 -4.05
CA GLY A 93 13.19 -10.53 -3.73
C GLY A 93 14.45 -10.65 -4.61
N ILE A 94 14.80 -11.87 -5.02
CA ILE A 94 15.89 -12.09 -5.98
C ILE A 94 15.48 -11.56 -7.37
N ALA A 95 14.27 -11.86 -7.82
CA ALA A 95 13.74 -11.34 -9.09
C ALA A 95 13.66 -9.80 -9.10
N GLU A 96 13.23 -9.20 -8.00
CA GLU A 96 13.18 -7.75 -7.87
C GLU A 96 14.58 -7.11 -7.90
N LYS A 97 15.58 -7.74 -7.26
CA LYS A 97 16.97 -7.26 -7.27
C LYS A 97 17.64 -7.43 -8.64
N GLU A 98 17.44 -8.56 -9.31
CA GLU A 98 18.15 -8.89 -10.55
C GLU A 98 17.46 -8.37 -11.82
N TYR A 99 16.12 -8.34 -11.82
CA TYR A 99 15.30 -7.98 -12.97
C TYR A 99 14.48 -6.70 -12.75
N GLY A 100 14.57 -6.07 -11.57
CA GLY A 100 13.81 -4.86 -11.23
C GLY A 100 12.30 -5.08 -11.02
N SER A 101 11.84 -6.33 -11.12
CA SER A 101 10.44 -6.71 -10.96
C SER A 101 10.35 -8.12 -10.40
N GLY A 102 9.59 -8.27 -9.32
CA GLY A 102 9.36 -9.55 -8.68
C GLY A 102 8.66 -10.58 -9.56
N TYR A 103 7.94 -10.16 -10.62
CA TYR A 103 7.23 -11.08 -11.53
C TYR A 103 8.15 -12.00 -12.33
N ASN A 104 9.42 -11.62 -12.53
CA ASN A 104 10.41 -12.42 -13.24
C ASN A 104 10.92 -13.62 -12.41
N TRP A 105 10.32 -13.88 -11.23
CA TRP A 105 10.58 -15.10 -10.47
C TRP A 105 10.26 -16.36 -11.28
N VAL A 106 9.30 -16.29 -12.20
CA VAL A 106 8.94 -17.38 -13.12
C VAL A 106 10.11 -17.71 -14.03
N ASP A 107 10.83 -16.70 -14.51
CA ASP A 107 12.01 -16.87 -15.37
C ASP A 107 13.15 -17.54 -14.58
N ILE A 108 13.38 -17.12 -13.33
CA ILE A 108 14.38 -17.73 -12.43
C ILE A 108 14.06 -19.22 -12.20
N VAL A 109 12.79 -19.56 -11.96
CA VAL A 109 12.35 -20.95 -11.77
C VAL A 109 12.47 -21.75 -13.06
N SER A 110 12.18 -21.15 -14.22
CA SER A 110 12.30 -21.85 -15.50
C SER A 110 13.75 -22.16 -15.90
N ALA A 111 14.71 -21.40 -15.36
CA ALA A 111 16.13 -21.51 -15.70
C ALA A 111 16.93 -22.48 -14.80
N ASN A 112 16.34 -23.03 -13.73
CA ASN A 112 16.99 -23.93 -12.76
C ASN A 112 16.17 -25.21 -12.54
#